data_AF-A0A377ZZ19-F1
#
_entry.id   AF-A0A377ZZ19-F1
#
_cell.length_a   1.000
_cell.length_b   1.000
_cell.length_c   1.000
_cell.angle_alpha   90.00
_cell.angle_beta   90.00
_cell.angle_gamma   90.00
#
_symmetry.space_group_name_H-M   'P 1'
#
loop_
_entity.id
_entity.type
_entity.pdbx_description
1 polymer ?
#
loop_
_entity_poly.entity_id
_entity_poly.type
_entity_poly.pdbx_seq_one_letter_code
_entity_poly.pdbx_strand_id
1 'polypeptide(L)'
;MPGWLWGKKDDEQWTLLDSNSASDSDLWIAWALLEAGRLWQQPQYTETGKALLARIVAEETVAVPGLGTMLLPGKVGFADDSGWRFNPSYLPPQLATYFVRFGAPWPALRDSNLRLLLETAPKGFTPDWVRYEKGKGWQLKTEKPPIGSYDAIRVYLWVGMLHDGDKQKARLLQRFAPMAAQTTEQGVPPEKVNIATGKTSGQGPVGFSAAMLPFLQDDEARSVQRQRVADNYPGADAYYSAVLTLFGQGWDQHRFRFTASGELQPDWNQECASSH
;
A
#
# COMPACT_ATOMS: atom_id res chain seq x y z
N MET A 1 13.28 14.98 1.13
CA MET A 1 12.52 13.81 1.60
C MET A 1 12.67 13.70 3.11
N PRO A 2 11.61 13.42 3.89
CA PRO A 2 11.71 13.09 5.31
C PRO A 2 12.59 11.85 5.51
N GLY A 3 13.31 11.78 6.64
CA GLY A 3 14.03 10.57 7.05
C GLY A 3 13.05 9.57 7.67
N TRP A 4 13.19 8.29 7.33
CA TRP A 4 12.17 7.29 7.64
C TRP A 4 12.14 6.83 9.11
N LEU A 5 13.26 6.99 9.84
CA LEU A 5 13.37 6.49 11.22
C LEU A 5 13.91 7.56 12.17
N TRP A 6 13.08 7.92 13.14
CA TRP A 6 13.42 8.83 14.23
C TRP A 6 13.18 8.12 15.56
N GLY A 7 14.04 8.35 16.54
CA GLY A 7 13.90 7.71 17.84
C GLY A 7 15.01 8.05 18.82
N LYS A 8 14.99 7.33 19.94
CA LYS A 8 15.97 7.43 21.00
C LYS A 8 17.27 6.74 20.57
N LYS A 9 18.36 7.49 20.41
CA LYS A 9 19.68 6.93 20.02
C LYS A 9 20.42 6.35 21.22
N ASP A 10 20.28 6.98 22.36
CA ASP A 10 20.80 6.58 23.67
C ASP A 10 19.88 7.16 24.77
N ASP A 11 20.23 6.98 26.05
CA ASP A 11 19.32 7.33 27.13
C ASP A 11 18.93 8.81 27.24
N GLU A 12 19.67 9.71 26.59
CA GLU A 12 19.52 11.15 26.71
C GLU A 12 19.15 11.85 25.38
N GLN A 13 19.44 11.23 24.23
CA GLN A 13 19.28 11.87 22.92
C GLN A 13 18.18 11.26 22.05
N TRP A 14 17.24 12.11 21.63
CA TRP A 14 16.31 11.84 20.53
C TRP A 14 16.79 12.46 19.23
N THR A 15 16.89 11.68 18.17
CA THR A 15 17.43 12.14 16.88
C THR A 15 16.87 11.32 15.72
N LEU A 16 17.14 11.79 14.50
CA LEU A 16 17.02 10.98 13.31
C LEU A 16 18.02 9.81 13.38
N LEU A 17 17.51 8.58 13.31
CA LEU A 17 18.29 7.34 13.36
C LEU A 17 18.70 6.88 11.96
N ASP A 18 17.85 7.12 10.96
CA ASP A 18 18.17 6.91 9.56
C ASP A 18 17.59 8.04 8.69
N SER A 19 18.45 8.61 7.86
CA SER A 19 18.14 9.73 6.96
C SER A 19 17.74 9.29 5.54
N ASN A 20 17.71 7.98 5.27
CA ASN A 20 17.10 7.46 4.06
C ASN A 20 15.59 7.74 4.06
N SER A 21 14.99 7.77 2.88
CA SER A 21 13.54 7.95 2.74
C SER A 21 12.81 6.62 2.58
N ALA A 22 11.49 6.64 2.74
CA ALA A 22 10.60 5.50 2.53
C ALA A 22 9.43 5.98 1.67
N SER A 23 9.49 5.62 0.39
CA SER A 23 8.63 6.20 -0.65
C SER A 23 7.12 5.92 -0.43
N ASP A 24 6.75 4.86 0.29
CA ASP A 24 5.35 4.62 0.65
C ASP A 24 4.81 5.74 1.53
N SER A 25 5.58 6.10 2.56
CA SER A 25 5.27 7.20 3.47
C SER A 25 5.31 8.53 2.74
N ASP A 26 6.28 8.74 1.86
CA ASP A 26 6.40 9.97 1.07
C ASP A 26 5.20 10.19 0.15
N LEU A 27 4.73 9.14 -0.53
CA LEU A 27 3.53 9.19 -1.37
C LEU A 27 2.27 9.48 -0.57
N TRP A 28 2.09 8.86 0.60
CA TRP A 28 0.95 9.13 1.47
C TRP A 28 0.97 10.56 2.01
N ILE A 29 2.13 11.10 2.39
CA ILE A 29 2.29 12.50 2.82
C ILE A 29 1.94 13.45 1.66
N ALA A 30 2.49 13.20 0.47
CA ALA A 30 2.21 14.01 -0.71
C ALA A 30 0.71 14.01 -1.05
N TRP A 31 0.08 12.83 -1.11
CA TRP A 31 -1.34 12.69 -1.37
C TRP A 31 -2.20 13.38 -0.31
N ALA A 32 -1.89 13.20 0.98
CA ALA A 32 -2.64 13.83 2.07
C ALA A 32 -2.54 15.36 2.03
N LEU A 33 -1.36 15.92 1.74
CA LEU A 33 -1.18 17.37 1.56
C LEU A 33 -1.97 17.91 0.38
N LEU A 34 -1.96 17.22 -0.76
CA LEU A 34 -2.69 17.62 -1.96
C LEU A 34 -4.20 17.58 -1.73
N GLU A 35 -4.71 16.52 -1.11
CA GLU A 35 -6.13 16.38 -0.79
C GLU A 35 -6.58 17.33 0.32
N ALA A 36 -5.76 17.58 1.34
CA ALA A 36 -6.03 18.60 2.35
C ALA A 36 -6.08 20.00 1.71
N GLY A 37 -5.16 20.32 0.81
CA GLY A 37 -5.17 21.59 0.08
C GLY A 37 -6.44 21.76 -0.76
N ARG A 38 -6.93 20.69 -1.40
CA ARG A 38 -8.18 20.68 -2.16
C ARG A 38 -9.41 20.81 -1.26
N LEU A 39 -9.51 20.00 -0.22
CA LEU A 39 -10.70 19.87 0.64
C LEU A 39 -10.86 21.04 1.61
N TRP A 40 -9.76 21.55 2.15
CA TRP A 40 -9.76 22.66 3.11
C TRP A 40 -9.44 24.02 2.47
N GLN A 41 -9.26 24.06 1.14
CA GLN A 41 -8.94 25.28 0.38
C GLN A 41 -7.69 25.99 0.91
N GLN A 42 -6.63 25.22 1.19
CA GLN A 42 -5.37 25.72 1.75
C GLN A 42 -4.23 25.58 0.71
N PRO A 43 -3.93 26.63 -0.08
CA PRO A 43 -2.95 26.55 -1.17
C PRO A 43 -1.55 26.09 -0.72
N GLN A 44 -1.15 26.46 0.51
CA GLN A 44 0.12 26.04 1.11
C GLN A 44 0.30 24.52 1.19
N TYR A 45 -0.77 23.76 1.44
CA TYR A 45 -0.71 22.30 1.43
C TYR A 45 -0.57 21.77 0.01
N THR A 46 -1.29 22.33 -0.95
CA THR A 46 -1.14 21.98 -2.37
C THR A 46 0.28 22.23 -2.87
N GLU A 47 0.87 23.39 -2.57
CA GLU A 47 2.24 23.72 -3.03
C GLU A 47 3.29 22.83 -2.35
N THR A 48 3.16 22.57 -1.05
CA THR A 48 4.05 21.63 -0.34
C THR A 48 3.93 20.21 -0.90
N GLY A 49 2.70 19.74 -1.15
CA GLY A 49 2.43 18.43 -1.72
C GLY A 49 3.01 18.27 -3.13
N LYS A 50 2.84 19.27 -4.00
CA LYS A 50 3.45 19.29 -5.34
C LYS A 50 4.98 19.29 -5.27
N ALA A 51 5.57 20.07 -4.38
CA ALA A 51 7.01 20.13 -4.20
C ALA A 51 7.58 18.79 -3.72
N LEU A 52 6.90 18.10 -2.80
CA LEU A 52 7.26 16.76 -2.37
C LEU A 52 7.12 15.74 -3.52
N LEU A 53 6.02 15.82 -4.27
CA LEU A 53 5.77 14.93 -5.42
C LEU A 53 6.86 15.05 -6.50
N ALA A 54 7.33 16.27 -6.77
CA ALA A 54 8.44 16.52 -7.67
C ALA A 54 9.77 15.91 -7.15
N ARG A 55 10.01 15.95 -5.84
CA ARG A 55 11.18 15.31 -5.21
C ARG A 55 11.12 13.79 -5.26
N ILE A 56 9.97 13.19 -5.01
CA ILE A 56 9.77 11.73 -5.16
C ILE A 56 10.19 11.30 -6.56
N VAL A 57 9.73 12.02 -7.59
CA VAL A 57 10.11 11.74 -8.99
C VAL A 57 11.62 11.85 -9.18
N ALA A 58 12.23 12.94 -8.70
CA ALA A 58 13.65 13.20 -8.93
C ALA A 58 14.59 12.27 -8.15
N GLU A 59 14.19 11.84 -6.95
CA GLU A 59 15.07 11.17 -5.98
C GLU A 59 14.74 9.68 -5.78
N GLU A 60 13.54 9.22 -6.14
CA GLU A 60 13.05 7.87 -5.84
C GLU A 60 12.40 7.16 -7.04
N THR A 61 12.59 7.65 -8.26
CA THR A 61 12.15 6.93 -9.45
C THR A 61 13.32 6.58 -10.35
N VAL A 62 13.22 5.46 -11.05
CA VAL A 62 14.26 4.98 -11.95
C VAL A 62 13.67 4.35 -13.19
N ALA A 63 14.34 4.56 -14.33
CA ALA A 63 14.01 3.85 -15.56
C ALA A 63 14.62 2.45 -15.53
N VAL A 64 13.77 1.42 -15.56
CA VAL A 64 14.18 0.01 -15.52
C VAL A 64 13.99 -0.63 -16.89
N PRO A 65 15.07 -1.14 -17.53
CA PRO A 65 14.97 -1.84 -18.81
C PRO A 65 13.97 -3.00 -18.74
N GLY A 66 12.94 -2.97 -19.59
CA GLY A 66 11.88 -3.99 -19.65
C GLY A 66 10.65 -3.72 -18.77
N LEU A 67 10.72 -2.78 -17.82
CA LEU A 67 9.58 -2.36 -16.98
C LEU A 67 9.11 -0.94 -17.27
N GLY A 68 10.02 -0.03 -17.61
CA GLY A 68 9.74 1.41 -17.71
C GLY A 68 10.09 2.13 -16.40
N THR A 69 9.48 3.29 -16.15
CA THR A 69 9.70 4.05 -14.91
C THR A 69 9.09 3.32 -13.72
N MET A 70 9.89 3.09 -12.69
CA MET A 70 9.49 2.40 -11.46
C MET A 70 9.77 3.30 -10.24
N LEU A 71 8.93 3.17 -9.21
CA LEU A 71 9.17 3.76 -7.90
C LEU A 71 10.13 2.86 -7.11
N LEU A 72 11.21 3.44 -6.58
CA LEU A 72 12.10 2.78 -5.65
C LEU A 72 11.55 2.89 -4.23
N PRO A 73 11.70 1.85 -3.39
CA PRO A 73 11.27 1.86 -2.00
C PRO A 73 11.84 3.01 -1.14
N GLY A 74 12.98 3.57 -1.53
CA GLY A 74 13.55 4.79 -0.96
C GLY A 74 14.68 5.31 -1.86
N LYS A 75 15.21 6.50 -1.56
CA LYS A 75 16.23 7.16 -2.41
C LYS A 75 17.55 6.39 -2.54
N VAL A 76 17.93 5.58 -1.55
CA VAL A 76 19.20 4.84 -1.53
C VAL A 76 18.98 3.37 -1.17
N GLY A 77 19.73 2.47 -1.80
CA GLY A 77 19.86 1.06 -1.39
C GLY A 77 18.97 0.04 -2.12
N PHE A 78 18.19 0.47 -3.10
CA PHE A 78 17.22 -0.39 -3.81
C PHE A 78 17.52 -0.61 -5.30
N ALA A 79 18.62 -0.05 -5.79
CA ALA A 79 19.15 -0.26 -7.13
C ALA A 79 20.66 -0.50 -7.03
N ASP A 80 21.14 -1.54 -7.70
CA ASP A 80 22.55 -1.94 -7.77
C ASP A 80 22.85 -2.55 -9.15
N ASP A 81 24.12 -2.89 -9.41
CA ASP A 81 24.54 -3.46 -10.70
C ASP A 81 23.87 -4.80 -11.04
N SER A 82 23.39 -5.52 -10.02
CA SER A 82 22.69 -6.80 -10.18
C SER A 82 21.19 -6.62 -10.43
N GLY A 83 20.59 -5.47 -10.10
CA GLY A 83 19.20 -5.17 -10.40
C GLY A 83 18.53 -4.23 -9.41
N TRP A 84 17.21 -4.35 -9.32
CA TRP A 84 16.36 -3.47 -8.51
C TRP A 84 15.52 -4.28 -7.54
N ARG A 85 15.21 -3.70 -6.38
CA ARG A 85 14.31 -4.27 -5.38
C ARG A 85 13.09 -3.37 -5.22
N PHE A 86 11.90 -3.97 -5.29
CA PHE A 86 10.62 -3.28 -5.18
C PHE A 86 9.78 -3.86 -4.05
N ASN A 87 8.83 -3.06 -3.60
CA ASN A 87 7.82 -3.46 -2.62
C ASN A 87 6.42 -3.18 -3.21
N PRO A 88 5.64 -4.22 -3.55
CA PRO A 88 4.31 -4.06 -4.13
C PRO A 88 3.32 -3.26 -3.28
N SER A 89 3.55 -3.15 -1.96
CA SER A 89 2.65 -2.45 -1.06
C SER A 89 2.82 -0.91 -1.03
N TYR A 90 3.87 -0.39 -1.65
CA TYR A 90 4.32 0.99 -1.46
C TYR A 90 3.54 2.02 -2.27
N LEU A 91 3.00 1.64 -3.43
CA LEU A 91 2.20 2.53 -4.27
C LEU A 91 0.77 1.99 -4.40
N PRO A 92 -0.17 2.46 -3.56
CA PRO A 92 -1.58 2.11 -3.69
C PRO A 92 -2.12 2.49 -5.09
N PRO A 93 -2.88 1.62 -5.77
CA PRO A 93 -3.38 1.92 -7.13
C PRO A 93 -4.21 3.20 -7.23
N GLN A 94 -5.00 3.54 -6.22
CA GLN A 94 -5.78 4.77 -6.15
C GLN A 94 -4.87 6.03 -6.09
N LEU A 95 -3.74 5.97 -5.39
CA LEU A 95 -2.75 7.05 -5.37
C LEU A 95 -2.05 7.15 -6.73
N ALA A 96 -1.69 6.01 -7.33
CA ALA A 96 -1.11 5.99 -8.68
C ALA A 96 -2.06 6.63 -9.71
N THR A 97 -3.36 6.31 -9.65
CA THR A 97 -4.40 6.95 -10.47
C THR A 97 -4.52 8.45 -10.16
N TYR A 98 -4.51 8.85 -8.88
CA TYR A 98 -4.58 10.25 -8.48
C TYR A 98 -3.46 11.09 -9.07
N PHE A 99 -2.22 10.60 -9.00
CA PHE A 99 -1.05 11.37 -9.42
C PHE A 99 -0.92 11.57 -10.94
N VAL A 100 -1.64 10.81 -11.76
CA VAL A 100 -1.69 10.98 -13.23
C VAL A 100 -2.00 12.43 -13.64
N ARG A 101 -2.79 13.15 -12.83
CA ARG A 101 -3.13 14.57 -13.08
C ARG A 101 -1.93 15.51 -13.11
N PHE A 102 -0.79 15.11 -12.55
CA PHE A 102 0.44 15.90 -12.51
C PHE A 102 1.37 15.62 -13.70
N GLY A 103 0.92 14.85 -14.69
CA GLY A 103 1.68 14.57 -15.90
C GLY A 103 2.80 13.55 -15.68
N ALA A 104 3.81 13.56 -16.56
CA ALA A 104 4.91 12.61 -16.49
C ALA A 104 5.71 12.74 -15.18
N PRO A 105 6.19 11.62 -14.59
CA PRO A 105 6.11 10.24 -15.09
C PRO A 105 4.90 9.43 -14.57
N TRP A 106 3.92 10.06 -13.92
CA TRP A 106 2.85 9.36 -13.20
C TRP A 106 2.00 8.39 -14.03
N PRO A 107 1.63 8.66 -15.30
CA PRO A 107 0.99 7.66 -16.15
C PRO A 107 1.81 6.38 -16.30
N ALA A 108 3.13 6.51 -16.52
CA ALA A 108 4.02 5.36 -16.67
C ALA A 108 4.20 4.61 -15.34
N LEU A 109 4.29 5.33 -14.22
CA LEU A 109 4.35 4.74 -12.87
C LEU A 109 3.07 3.97 -12.53
N ARG A 110 1.89 4.48 -12.89
CA ARG A 110 0.63 3.75 -12.69
C ARG A 110 0.63 2.44 -13.46
N ASP A 111 1.03 2.48 -14.73
CA ASP A 111 1.02 1.31 -15.60
C ASP A 111 2.07 0.28 -15.17
N SER A 112 3.26 0.72 -14.75
CA SER A 112 4.32 -0.16 -14.24
C SER A 112 3.98 -0.72 -12.84
N ASN A 113 3.28 0.03 -11.99
CA ASN A 113 2.75 -0.46 -10.73
C ASN A 113 1.72 -1.59 -10.93
N LEU A 114 0.82 -1.43 -11.91
CA LEU A 114 -0.12 -2.50 -12.26
C LEU A 114 0.62 -3.76 -12.71
N ARG A 115 1.69 -3.62 -13.49
CA ARG A 115 2.55 -4.75 -13.87
C ARG A 115 3.22 -5.38 -12.66
N LEU A 116 3.79 -4.60 -11.74
CA LEU A 116 4.38 -5.10 -10.50
C LEU A 116 3.38 -5.96 -9.72
N LEU A 117 2.17 -5.46 -9.48
CA LEU A 117 1.12 -6.16 -8.74
C LEU A 117 0.69 -7.46 -9.43
N LEU A 118 0.47 -7.43 -10.74
CA LEU A 118 -0.01 -8.59 -11.49
C LEU A 118 1.09 -9.64 -11.71
N GLU A 119 2.28 -9.22 -12.13
CA GLU A 119 3.33 -10.13 -12.59
C GLU A 119 4.05 -10.83 -11.43
N THR A 120 4.07 -10.24 -10.23
CA THR A 120 4.81 -10.79 -9.07
C THR A 120 4.00 -11.70 -8.16
N ALA A 121 2.73 -11.95 -8.49
CA ALA A 121 1.83 -12.80 -7.72
C ALA A 121 1.46 -14.12 -8.43
N PRO A 122 2.41 -14.98 -8.82
CA PRO A 122 2.16 -16.13 -9.70
C PRO A 122 1.14 -17.14 -9.17
N LYS A 123 0.96 -17.18 -7.84
CA LYS A 123 -0.03 -18.02 -7.13
C LYS A 123 -1.20 -17.23 -6.56
N GLY A 124 -1.34 -15.97 -6.95
CA GLY A 124 -2.35 -15.03 -6.46
C GLY A 124 -2.09 -14.45 -5.07
N PHE A 125 -0.84 -14.52 -4.62
CA PHE A 125 -0.35 -13.88 -3.41
C PHE A 125 0.78 -12.92 -3.77
N THR A 126 0.78 -11.71 -3.20
CA THR A 126 1.81 -10.70 -3.45
C THR A 126 2.98 -10.79 -2.46
N PRO A 127 4.24 -10.60 -2.89
CA PRO A 127 5.39 -10.55 -1.99
C PRO A 127 5.44 -9.25 -1.18
N ASP A 128 6.14 -9.30 -0.04
CA ASP A 128 6.59 -8.10 0.68
C ASP A 128 7.65 -7.38 -0.17
N TRP A 129 8.60 -8.14 -0.70
CA TRP A 129 9.71 -7.64 -1.49
C TRP A 129 10.00 -8.54 -2.69
N VAL A 130 10.32 -7.94 -3.82
CA VAL A 130 10.65 -8.67 -5.05
C VAL A 130 11.80 -8.00 -5.79
N ARG A 131 12.74 -8.80 -6.29
CA ARG A 131 13.83 -8.31 -7.13
C ARG A 131 13.48 -8.42 -8.62
N TYR A 132 13.99 -7.49 -9.39
CA TYR A 132 14.00 -7.52 -10.85
C TYR A 132 15.44 -7.44 -11.34
N GLU A 133 15.82 -8.31 -12.28
CA GLU A 133 17.15 -8.31 -12.88
C GLU A 133 17.06 -8.03 -14.38
N LYS A 134 17.96 -7.19 -14.88
CA LYS A 134 18.03 -6.84 -16.30
C LYS A 134 18.21 -8.11 -17.15
N GLY A 135 17.34 -8.32 -18.13
CA GLY A 135 17.38 -9.48 -19.02
C GLY A 135 16.87 -10.79 -18.44
N LYS A 136 16.59 -10.87 -17.13
CA LYS A 136 16.00 -12.07 -16.49
C LYS A 136 14.59 -11.86 -15.96
N GLY A 137 14.20 -10.62 -15.67
CA GLY A 137 12.87 -10.28 -15.18
C GLY A 137 12.71 -10.44 -13.66
N TRP A 138 11.48 -10.71 -13.21
CA TRP A 138 11.12 -10.89 -11.80
C TRP A 138 11.74 -12.15 -11.19
N GLN A 139 12.45 -11.99 -10.08
CA GLN A 139 13.10 -13.07 -9.36
C GLN A 139 12.13 -13.73 -8.36
N LEU A 140 11.31 -14.66 -8.85
CA LEU A 140 10.25 -15.33 -8.08
C LEU A 140 10.60 -16.77 -7.65
N LYS A 141 11.63 -17.38 -8.26
CA LYS A 141 12.04 -18.78 -8.04
C LYS A 141 13.51 -18.85 -7.64
N THR A 142 13.83 -18.24 -6.51
CA THR A 142 15.18 -18.23 -5.91
C THR A 142 15.31 -19.33 -4.85
N GLU A 143 16.53 -19.62 -4.38
CA GLU A 143 16.75 -20.58 -3.27
C GLU A 143 16.00 -20.19 -1.99
N LYS A 144 15.84 -18.87 -1.76
CA LYS A 144 14.97 -18.29 -0.74
C LYS A 144 13.85 -17.52 -1.42
N PRO A 145 12.74 -18.20 -1.80
CA PRO A 145 11.64 -17.55 -2.49
C PRO A 145 11.09 -16.36 -1.69
N PRO A 146 10.59 -15.32 -2.38
CA PRO A 146 9.89 -14.23 -1.71
C PRO A 146 8.74 -14.74 -0.84
N ILE A 147 8.51 -14.03 0.27
CA ILE A 147 7.34 -14.23 1.14
C ILE A 147 6.41 -13.01 1.03
N GLY A 148 5.12 -13.23 1.23
CA GLY A 148 4.15 -12.17 1.51
C GLY A 148 3.69 -12.28 2.96
N SER A 149 3.73 -11.17 3.69
CA SER A 149 3.39 -11.09 5.09
C SER A 149 2.97 -9.65 5.45
N TYR A 150 3.67 -9.01 6.38
CA TYR A 150 3.27 -7.73 6.97
C TYR A 150 3.22 -6.59 5.95
N ASP A 151 4.16 -6.46 5.01
CA ASP A 151 4.08 -5.42 3.97
C ASP A 151 2.95 -5.73 2.98
N ALA A 152 2.94 -6.96 2.47
CA ALA A 152 2.06 -7.44 1.41
C ALA A 152 0.58 -7.40 1.77
N ILE A 153 0.21 -7.51 3.04
CA ILE A 153 -1.20 -7.44 3.47
C ILE A 153 -1.87 -6.14 3.01
N ARG A 154 -1.09 -5.05 2.93
CA ARG A 154 -1.57 -3.73 2.50
C ARG A 154 -2.00 -3.72 1.02
N VAL A 155 -1.42 -4.59 0.17
CA VAL A 155 -1.84 -4.68 -1.24
C VAL A 155 -3.31 -5.08 -1.36
N TYR A 156 -3.76 -6.08 -0.60
CA TYR A 156 -5.15 -6.52 -0.63
C TYR A 156 -6.08 -5.42 -0.10
N LEU A 157 -5.67 -4.74 0.97
CA LEU A 157 -6.36 -3.56 1.51
C LEU A 157 -6.52 -2.46 0.44
N TRP A 158 -5.44 -2.07 -0.25
CA TRP A 158 -5.49 -1.06 -1.30
C TRP A 158 -6.39 -1.48 -2.47
N VAL A 159 -6.28 -2.73 -2.91
CA VAL A 159 -7.13 -3.27 -3.99
C VAL A 159 -8.60 -3.29 -3.60
N GLY A 160 -8.91 -3.66 -2.36
CA GLY A 160 -10.28 -3.67 -1.83
C GLY A 160 -10.90 -2.27 -1.77
N MET A 161 -10.09 -1.25 -1.51
CA MET A 161 -10.52 0.16 -1.44
C MET A 161 -10.56 0.87 -2.80
N LEU A 162 -10.21 0.21 -3.90
CA LEU A 162 -10.41 0.80 -5.23
C LEU A 162 -11.90 1.05 -5.47
N HIS A 163 -12.21 2.16 -6.13
CA HIS A 163 -13.56 2.44 -6.61
C HIS A 163 -13.97 1.42 -7.68
N ASP A 164 -15.24 0.99 -7.73
CA ASP A 164 -15.70 -0.04 -8.69
C ASP A 164 -15.60 0.39 -10.15
N GLY A 165 -15.64 1.69 -10.41
CA GLY A 165 -15.37 2.30 -11.71
C GLY A 165 -13.89 2.32 -12.14
N ASP A 166 -12.93 1.95 -11.27
CA ASP A 166 -11.53 1.83 -11.68
C ASP A 166 -11.33 0.54 -12.49
N LYS A 167 -10.87 0.71 -13.74
CA LYS A 167 -10.67 -0.38 -14.72
C LYS A 167 -9.63 -1.42 -14.27
N GLN A 168 -8.81 -1.12 -13.26
CA GLN A 168 -7.81 -2.03 -12.72
C GLN A 168 -8.40 -2.99 -11.68
N LYS A 169 -9.47 -2.59 -10.97
CA LYS A 169 -9.98 -3.29 -9.78
C LYS A 169 -10.34 -4.74 -10.07
N ALA A 170 -11.13 -5.00 -11.13
CA ALA A 170 -11.57 -6.34 -11.47
C ALA A 170 -10.39 -7.30 -11.75
N ARG A 171 -9.37 -6.83 -12.49
CA ARG A 171 -8.17 -7.63 -12.80
C ARG A 171 -7.34 -7.94 -11.55
N LEU A 172 -7.23 -6.97 -10.64
CA LEU A 172 -6.49 -7.13 -9.39
C LEU A 172 -7.23 -8.07 -8.42
N LEU A 173 -8.55 -7.91 -8.24
CA LEU A 173 -9.36 -8.83 -7.45
C LEU A 173 -9.26 -10.26 -7.98
N GLN A 174 -9.36 -10.43 -9.31
CA GLN A 174 -9.19 -11.75 -9.93
C GLN A 174 -7.80 -12.33 -9.68
N ARG A 175 -6.74 -11.53 -9.81
CA ARG A 175 -5.37 -11.98 -9.56
C ARG A 175 -5.16 -12.44 -8.12
N PHE A 176 -5.75 -11.74 -7.15
CA PHE A 176 -5.57 -11.97 -5.73
C PHE A 176 -6.67 -12.81 -5.07
N ALA A 177 -7.60 -13.36 -5.85
CA ALA A 177 -8.68 -14.22 -5.37
C ALA A 177 -8.21 -15.37 -4.44
N PRO A 178 -7.02 -15.99 -4.64
CA PRO A 178 -6.52 -17.01 -3.70
C PRO A 178 -6.36 -16.54 -2.25
N MET A 179 -6.04 -15.26 -2.00
CA MET A 179 -5.99 -14.72 -0.63
C MET A 179 -7.39 -14.63 -0.01
N ALA A 180 -8.41 -14.22 -0.77
CA ALA A 180 -9.79 -14.21 -0.32
C ALA A 180 -10.30 -15.64 -0.04
N ALA A 181 -10.03 -16.57 -0.96
CA ALA A 181 -10.41 -17.98 -0.81
C ALA A 181 -9.77 -18.60 0.44
N GLN A 182 -8.46 -18.44 0.61
CA GLN A 182 -7.72 -18.91 1.78
C GLN A 182 -8.30 -18.36 3.09
N THR A 183 -8.58 -17.06 3.12
CA THR A 183 -9.12 -16.39 4.32
C THR A 183 -10.53 -16.88 4.64
N THR A 184 -11.34 -17.14 3.61
CA THR A 184 -12.69 -17.68 3.75
C THR A 184 -12.64 -19.11 4.29
N GLU A 185 -11.83 -19.98 3.69
CA GLU A 185 -11.71 -21.39 4.06
C GLU A 185 -11.18 -21.57 5.50
N GLN A 186 -10.18 -20.78 5.90
CA GLN A 186 -9.56 -20.90 7.22
C GLN A 186 -10.23 -20.02 8.29
N GLY A 187 -11.15 -19.14 7.89
CA GLY A 187 -11.75 -18.12 8.78
C GLY A 187 -10.78 -17.03 9.26
N VAL A 188 -9.53 -17.04 8.82
CA VAL A 188 -8.48 -16.08 9.23
C VAL A 188 -7.44 -15.92 8.11
N PRO A 189 -6.95 -14.70 7.83
CA PRO A 189 -5.85 -14.52 6.89
C PRO A 189 -4.57 -15.16 7.41
N PRO A 190 -3.72 -15.74 6.54
CA PRO A 190 -2.44 -16.33 6.95
C PRO A 190 -1.44 -15.25 7.38
N GLU A 191 -0.52 -15.59 8.28
CA GLU A 191 0.57 -14.66 8.65
C GLU A 191 1.58 -14.52 7.51
N LYS A 192 1.94 -15.64 6.88
CA LYS A 192 2.97 -15.71 5.84
C LYS A 192 2.51 -16.59 4.69
N VAL A 193 2.91 -16.21 3.48
CA VAL A 193 2.72 -17.01 2.27
C VAL A 193 4.01 -17.11 1.49
N ASN A 194 4.41 -18.31 1.09
CA ASN A 194 5.48 -18.50 0.12
C ASN A 194 4.96 -18.17 -1.29
N ILE A 195 5.55 -17.17 -1.95
CA ILE A 195 5.00 -16.62 -3.20
C ILE A 195 5.16 -17.57 -4.38
N ALA A 196 6.21 -18.40 -4.38
CA ALA A 196 6.44 -19.37 -5.45
C ALA A 196 5.46 -20.55 -5.39
N THR A 197 5.12 -21.02 -4.19
CA THR A 197 4.31 -22.24 -3.99
C THR A 197 2.86 -21.95 -3.63
N GLY A 198 2.55 -20.78 -3.05
CA GLY A 198 1.25 -20.45 -2.46
C GLY A 198 1.05 -21.07 -1.07
N LYS A 199 2.04 -21.77 -0.52
CA LYS A 199 1.94 -22.39 0.81
C LYS A 199 1.86 -21.31 1.89
N THR A 200 0.82 -21.39 2.70
CA THR A 200 0.56 -20.47 3.82
C THR A 200 1.07 -21.05 5.15
N SER A 201 1.36 -20.19 6.12
CA SER A 201 1.67 -20.60 7.50
C SER A 201 1.31 -19.50 8.50
N GLY A 202 0.96 -19.91 9.72
CA GLY A 202 0.58 -19.00 10.80
C GLY A 202 -0.78 -18.34 10.57
N GLN A 203 -1.29 -17.70 11.62
CA GLN A 203 -2.49 -16.88 11.56
C GLN A 203 -2.08 -15.42 11.68
N GLY A 204 -2.51 -14.58 10.74
CA GLY A 204 -2.18 -13.16 10.74
C GLY A 204 -2.78 -12.46 11.96
N PRO A 205 -2.16 -11.37 12.46
CA PRO A 205 -2.70 -10.60 13.58
C PRO A 205 -4.06 -9.96 13.22
N VAL A 206 -4.74 -9.35 14.21
CA VAL A 206 -6.06 -8.71 13.99
C VAL A 206 -6.03 -7.66 12.88
N GLY A 207 -4.91 -6.92 12.73
CA GLY A 207 -4.74 -5.95 11.65
C GLY A 207 -4.86 -6.57 10.25
N PHE A 208 -4.50 -7.84 10.08
CA PHE A 208 -4.68 -8.52 8.79
C PHE A 208 -6.15 -8.77 8.50
N SER A 209 -6.95 -9.14 9.51
CA SER A 209 -8.41 -9.27 9.33
C SER A 209 -9.04 -7.93 8.98
N ALA A 210 -8.60 -6.83 9.60
CA ALA A 210 -9.09 -5.51 9.24
C ALA A 210 -8.71 -5.13 7.80
N ALA A 211 -7.46 -5.39 7.39
CA ALA A 211 -6.99 -5.15 6.02
C ALA A 211 -7.78 -5.95 4.96
N MET A 212 -8.36 -7.09 5.33
CA MET A 212 -9.18 -7.91 4.46
C MET A 212 -10.63 -7.41 4.31
N LEU A 213 -11.12 -6.53 5.19
CA LEU A 213 -12.53 -6.07 5.15
C LEU A 213 -12.90 -5.42 3.81
N PRO A 214 -12.10 -4.51 3.22
CA PRO A 214 -12.43 -3.93 1.92
C PRO A 214 -12.23 -4.91 0.76
N PHE A 215 -11.40 -5.94 0.96
CA PHE A 215 -10.99 -6.87 -0.09
C PHE A 215 -11.97 -8.03 -0.27
N LEU A 216 -12.55 -8.54 0.82
CA LEU A 216 -13.49 -9.66 0.78
C LEU A 216 -14.83 -9.24 0.16
N GLN A 217 -15.13 -9.84 -0.99
CA GLN A 217 -16.39 -9.60 -1.72
C GLN A 217 -17.54 -10.47 -1.17
N ASP A 218 -17.22 -11.58 -0.50
CA ASP A 218 -18.20 -12.43 0.17
C ASP A 218 -18.61 -11.85 1.53
N ASP A 219 -19.91 -11.72 1.75
CA ASP A 219 -20.48 -11.05 2.93
C ASP A 219 -20.29 -11.86 4.22
N GLU A 220 -20.37 -13.19 4.14
CA GLU A 220 -20.19 -14.08 5.29
C GLU A 220 -18.72 -14.05 5.74
N ALA A 221 -17.78 -14.24 4.81
CA ALA A 221 -16.35 -14.13 5.07
C ALA A 221 -15.98 -12.75 5.65
N ARG A 222 -16.53 -11.67 5.09
CA ARG A 222 -16.32 -10.31 5.62
C ARG A 222 -16.90 -10.15 7.03
N SER A 223 -18.05 -10.75 7.32
CA SER A 223 -18.65 -10.76 8.66
C SER A 223 -17.77 -11.49 9.68
N VAL A 224 -17.22 -12.65 9.33
CA VAL A 224 -16.26 -13.39 10.19
C VAL A 224 -15.05 -12.53 10.52
N GLN A 225 -14.47 -11.84 9.52
CA GLN A 225 -13.33 -10.96 9.76
C GLN A 225 -13.72 -9.73 10.61
N ARG A 226 -14.92 -9.17 10.40
CA ARG A 226 -15.44 -8.06 11.20
C ARG A 226 -15.60 -8.44 12.67
N GLN A 227 -16.15 -9.63 12.93
CA GLN A 227 -16.28 -10.16 14.28
C GLN A 227 -14.92 -10.32 14.96
N ARG A 228 -13.94 -10.92 14.26
CA ARG A 228 -12.57 -11.06 14.77
C ARG A 228 -11.94 -9.71 15.13
N VAL A 229 -12.15 -8.67 14.31
CA VAL A 229 -11.65 -7.31 14.59
C VAL A 229 -12.35 -6.70 15.81
N ALA A 230 -13.66 -6.89 15.96
CA ALA A 230 -14.40 -6.39 17.11
C ALA A 230 -13.94 -7.07 18.43
N ASP A 231 -13.77 -8.39 18.41
CA ASP A 231 -13.41 -9.16 19.61
C ASP A 231 -11.94 -8.99 20.03
N ASN A 232 -11.08 -8.59 19.09
CA ASN A 232 -9.63 -8.50 19.29
C ASN A 232 -9.09 -7.11 18.93
N TYR A 233 -9.88 -6.06 19.16
CA TYR A 233 -9.51 -4.70 18.78
C TYR A 233 -8.11 -4.33 19.32
N PRO A 234 -7.21 -3.76 18.49
CA PRO A 234 -5.81 -3.55 18.87
C PRO A 234 -5.68 -2.61 20.07
N GLY A 235 -4.87 -3.04 21.05
CA GLY A 235 -4.48 -2.23 22.22
C GLY A 235 -3.44 -1.15 21.91
N ALA A 236 -3.06 -0.39 22.92
CA ALA A 236 -2.16 0.77 22.79
C ALA A 236 -0.73 0.41 22.35
N ASP A 237 -0.29 -0.83 22.54
CA ASP A 237 1.03 -1.35 22.18
C ASP A 237 1.08 -1.99 20.78
N ALA A 238 -0.05 -2.04 20.07
CA ALA A 238 -0.21 -2.75 18.80
C ALA A 238 -0.24 -1.79 17.59
N TYR A 239 0.72 -0.86 17.49
CA TYR A 239 0.77 0.18 16.45
C TYR A 239 0.42 -0.32 15.04
N TYR A 240 1.06 -1.39 14.57
CA TYR A 240 0.85 -1.89 13.21
C TYR A 240 -0.58 -2.38 12.97
N SER A 241 -1.12 -3.16 13.91
CA SER A 241 -2.51 -3.62 13.84
C SER A 241 -3.50 -2.46 13.97
N ALA A 242 -3.19 -1.45 14.79
CA ALA A 242 -4.00 -0.25 14.94
C ALA A 242 -4.11 0.53 13.63
N VAL A 243 -2.99 0.77 12.94
CA VAL A 243 -3.00 1.48 11.65
C VAL A 243 -3.76 0.69 10.58
N LEU A 244 -3.54 -0.62 10.45
CA LEU A 244 -4.33 -1.44 9.51
C LEU A 244 -5.82 -1.43 9.86
N THR A 245 -6.17 -1.38 11.14
CA THR A 245 -7.56 -1.29 11.60
C THR A 245 -8.20 0.05 11.25
N LEU A 246 -7.48 1.17 11.42
CA LEU A 246 -7.95 2.50 11.01
C LEU A 246 -8.29 2.55 9.52
N PHE A 247 -7.44 1.98 8.65
CA PHE A 247 -7.74 1.89 7.22
C PHE A 247 -8.88 0.92 6.92
N GLY A 248 -8.73 -0.34 7.31
CA GLY A 248 -9.62 -1.42 6.90
C GLY A 248 -11.02 -1.33 7.52
N GLN A 249 -11.10 -1.16 8.84
CA GLN A 249 -12.37 -1.00 9.53
C GLN A 249 -12.96 0.39 9.30
N GLY A 250 -12.13 1.44 9.19
CA GLY A 250 -12.60 2.76 8.81
C GLY A 250 -13.28 2.77 7.45
N TRP A 251 -12.74 2.03 6.47
CA TRP A 251 -13.40 1.80 5.19
C TRP A 251 -14.70 0.99 5.34
N ASP A 252 -14.70 -0.12 6.06
CA ASP A 252 -15.92 -0.93 6.30
C ASP A 252 -17.05 -0.09 6.95
N GLN A 253 -16.69 0.85 7.82
CA GLN A 253 -17.60 1.79 8.49
C GLN A 253 -17.87 3.09 7.72
N HIS A 254 -17.50 3.17 6.43
CA HIS A 254 -17.75 4.32 5.57
C HIS A 254 -17.10 5.65 6.00
N ARG A 255 -16.06 5.63 6.84
CA ARG A 255 -15.36 6.85 7.31
C ARG A 255 -14.72 7.65 6.17
N PHE A 256 -14.35 6.97 5.09
CA PHE A 256 -13.85 7.59 3.87
C PHE A 256 -14.05 6.67 2.66
N ARG A 257 -14.08 7.25 1.47
CA ARG A 257 -14.05 6.57 0.17
C ARG A 257 -13.00 7.21 -0.75
N PHE A 258 -12.63 6.50 -1.80
CA PHE A 258 -11.88 7.06 -2.93
C PHE A 258 -12.81 7.20 -4.14
N THR A 259 -12.72 8.33 -4.86
CA THR A 259 -13.34 8.44 -6.18
C THR A 259 -12.62 7.54 -7.20
N ALA A 260 -13.21 7.39 -8.39
CA ALA A 260 -12.55 6.73 -9.52
C ALA A 260 -11.25 7.45 -9.98
N SER A 261 -11.05 8.72 -9.63
CA SER A 261 -9.83 9.49 -9.90
C SER A 261 -8.83 9.48 -8.74
N GLY A 262 -9.09 8.70 -7.69
CA GLY A 262 -8.22 8.57 -6.52
C GLY A 262 -8.29 9.73 -5.52
N GLU A 263 -9.29 10.61 -5.63
CA GLU A 263 -9.56 11.67 -4.64
C GLU A 263 -10.22 11.10 -3.39
N LEU A 264 -9.95 11.71 -2.25
CA LEU A 264 -10.62 11.46 -0.98
C LEU A 264 -12.06 11.97 -1.02
N GLN A 265 -12.99 11.10 -0.66
CA GLN A 265 -14.36 11.43 -0.28
C GLN A 265 -14.48 11.16 1.21
N PRO A 266 -14.24 12.16 2.07
CA PRO A 266 -14.37 11.95 3.51
C PRO A 266 -15.84 11.90 3.91
N ASP A 267 -16.17 11.12 4.92
CA ASP A 267 -17.45 11.25 5.63
C ASP A 267 -17.21 12.09 6.89
N TRP A 268 -17.46 13.40 6.77
CA TRP A 268 -17.25 14.34 7.86
C TRP A 268 -18.39 14.38 8.89
N ASN A 269 -19.48 13.62 8.67
CA ASN A 269 -20.78 13.84 9.30
C ASN A 269 -21.28 15.30 9.08
N GLN A 270 -22.60 15.52 9.02
CA GLN A 270 -23.13 16.87 8.70
C GLN A 270 -22.76 17.98 9.71
N GLU A 271 -22.21 17.65 10.88
CA GLU A 271 -21.82 18.63 11.90
C GLU A 271 -20.52 19.40 11.60
N CYS A 272 -19.66 18.91 10.70
CA CYS A 272 -18.40 19.59 10.37
C CYS A 272 -18.49 20.52 9.14
N ALA A 273 -19.66 20.67 8.53
CA ALA A 273 -19.86 21.51 7.35
C ALA A 273 -20.09 23.01 7.67
N SER A 274 -20.16 23.39 8.94
CA SER A 274 -20.41 24.77 9.35
C SER A 274 -19.68 25.11 10.65
N SER A 275 -18.38 25.36 10.51
CA SER A 275 -17.66 26.25 11.43
C SER A 275 -17.28 27.48 10.61
N HIS A 276 -18.07 28.54 10.77
CA HIS A 276 -17.88 29.85 10.14
C HIS A 276 -16.58 30.53 10.56
#